data_AF-A0A533V3L2-F1
#
_entry.id   AF-A0A533V3L2-F1
#
_cell.length_a   1.000
_cell.length_b   1.000
_cell.length_c   1.000
_cell.angle_alpha   90.00
_cell.angle_beta   90.00
_cell.angle_gamma   90.00
#
_symmetry.space_group_name_H-M   'P 1'
#
loop_
_entity.id
_entity.type
_entity.pdbx_description
1 polymer ?
#
loop_
_entity_poly.entity_id
_entity_poly.type
_entity_poly.pdbx_seq_one_letter_code
_entity_poly.pdbx_strand_id
1 'polypeptide(L)'
;MHIGILDIENKKMSKSSGNVIYIRELLKKYDANTLKLNFFSHSYKKLINFKISELNRFDRINNMIRDLVLSSDYENEDYDIASEKVNYPKESDTIKKFKDYIEDDLDTPNALRLFLDTVTEVDKMNEAKKMMKIFGLRY
;
A
#
# COMPACT_ATOMS: atom_id res chain seq x y z
N MET A 1 12.99 1.61 16.38
CA MET A 1 12.99 1.87 14.91
C MET A 1 13.20 3.35 14.67
N HIS A 2 14.05 3.72 13.71
CA HIS A 2 14.16 5.09 13.21
C HIS A 2 13.57 5.14 11.79
N ILE A 3 12.80 6.19 11.51
CA ILE A 3 12.15 6.40 10.21
C ILE A 3 13.00 7.40 9.42
N GLY A 4 13.12 7.17 8.11
CA GLY A 4 13.79 8.07 7.20
C GLY A 4 13.13 9.45 7.16
N ILE A 5 13.94 10.46 6.84
CA ILE A 5 13.46 11.84 6.72
C ILE A 5 12.64 11.98 5.43
N LEU A 6 11.58 12.80 5.49
CA LEU A 6 10.79 13.18 4.33
C LEU A 6 11.22 14.57 3.85
N ASP A 7 11.71 14.64 2.61
CA ASP A 7 11.94 15.88 1.88
C ASP A 7 10.83 16.07 0.84
N ILE A 8 10.61 17.31 0.42
CA ILE A 8 9.61 17.67 -0.58
C ILE A 8 10.34 18.36 -1.73
N GLU A 9 10.20 17.84 -2.95
CA GLU A 9 10.80 18.41 -4.17
C GLU A 9 12.32 18.68 -4.04
N ASN A 10 13.06 17.70 -3.49
CA ASN A 10 14.49 17.73 -3.19
C ASN A 10 14.92 18.78 -2.16
N LYS A 11 13.98 19.30 -1.37
CA LYS A 11 14.25 20.26 -0.31
C LYS A 11 13.74 19.74 1.02
N LYS A 12 14.50 20.02 2.08
CA LYS A 12 14.11 19.70 3.45
C LYS A 12 12.69 20.15 3.73
N MET A 13 11.85 19.24 4.22
CA MET A 13 10.53 19.60 4.74
C MET A 13 10.72 20.35 6.07
N SER A 14 10.29 21.61 6.14
CA SER A 14 10.33 22.35 7.41
C SER A 14 9.35 23.51 7.44
N LYS A 15 8.76 23.75 8.63
CA LYS A 15 7.85 24.89 8.85
C LYS A 15 8.59 26.22 8.70
N SER A 16 9.82 26.32 9.18
CA SER A 16 10.61 27.55 9.12
C SER A 16 11.04 27.92 7.70
N SER A 17 11.35 26.94 6.85
CA SER A 17 11.64 27.17 5.43
C SER A 17 10.38 27.36 4.57
N GLY A 18 9.19 27.22 5.16
CA GLY A 18 7.90 27.24 4.44
C GLY A 18 7.66 26.04 3.53
N ASN A 19 8.58 25.06 3.46
CA ASN A 19 8.48 23.89 2.61
C ASN A 19 7.69 22.79 3.33
N VAL A 20 6.36 22.91 3.33
CA VAL A 20 5.44 22.00 4.03
C VAL A 20 4.26 21.70 3.12
N ILE A 21 3.88 20.43 3.07
CA ILE A 21 2.61 19.97 2.51
C ILE A 21 1.76 19.39 3.64
N TYR A 22 0.52 19.83 3.73
CA TYR A 22 -0.43 19.28 4.70
C TYR A 22 -1.22 18.12 4.09
N ILE A 23 -1.35 17.03 4.84
CA ILE A 23 -2.11 15.85 4.42
C ILE A 23 -3.55 16.18 4.01
N ARG A 24 -4.22 17.09 4.72
CA ARG A 24 -5.57 17.56 4.39
C ARG A 24 -5.67 18.21 3.01
N GLU A 25 -4.60 18.83 2.51
CA GLU A 25 -4.59 19.45 1.18
C GLU A 25 -4.35 18.40 0.09
N LEU A 26 -3.54 17.37 0.38
CA LEU A 26 -3.36 16.22 -0.51
C LEU A 26 -4.65 15.41 -0.65
N LEU A 27 -5.35 15.15 0.45
CA LEU A 27 -6.59 14.36 0.48
C LEU A 27 -7.77 15.04 -0.22
N LYS A 28 -7.68 16.35 -0.55
CA LYS A 28 -8.66 17.01 -1.43
C LYS A 28 -8.50 16.62 -2.90
N LYS A 29 -7.33 16.09 -3.28
CA LYS A 29 -6.95 15.82 -4.68
C LYS A 29 -6.68 14.34 -4.97
N TYR A 30 -6.22 13.60 -3.96
CA TYR A 30 -5.82 12.20 -4.09
C TYR A 30 -6.49 11.35 -3.03
N ASP A 31 -6.84 10.12 -3.40
CA ASP A 31 -7.36 9.12 -2.46
C ASP A 31 -6.32 8.74 -1.39
N ALA A 32 -6.77 8.35 -0.20
CA ALA A 32 -5.88 7.92 0.87
C ALA A 32 -5.04 6.70 0.48
N ASN A 33 -5.60 5.78 -0.31
CA ASN A 33 -4.88 4.61 -0.84
C ASN A 33 -3.80 5.04 -1.84
N THR A 34 -4.04 6.06 -2.67
CA THR A 34 -3.00 6.64 -3.56
C THR A 34 -1.78 7.08 -2.76
N LEU A 35 -1.98 7.75 -1.63
CA LEU A 35 -0.90 8.17 -0.74
C LEU A 35 -0.21 6.98 -0.07
N LYS A 36 -0.97 5.99 0.42
CA LYS A 36 -0.41 4.76 1.02
C LYS A 36 0.45 3.99 0.04
N LEU A 37 -0.02 3.76 -1.19
CA LEU A 37 0.72 3.06 -2.23
C LEU A 37 2.04 3.77 -2.56
N ASN A 38 2.04 5.11 -2.61
CA ASN A 38 3.27 5.89 -2.77
C ASN A 38 4.24 5.71 -1.59
N PHE A 39 3.76 5.71 -0.34
CA PHE A 39 4.65 5.48 0.80
C PHE A 39 5.18 4.04 0.86
N PHE A 40 4.35 3.04 0.56
CA PHE A 40 4.77 1.63 0.53
C PHE A 40 5.81 1.34 -0.55
N SER A 41 5.87 2.13 -1.62
CA SER A 41 6.91 1.98 -2.64
C SER A 41 8.31 2.39 -2.18
N HIS A 42 8.45 2.89 -0.96
CA HIS A 42 9.72 3.32 -0.37
C HIS A 42 10.00 2.51 0.91
N SER A 43 11.27 2.20 1.15
CA SER A 43 11.68 1.61 2.43
C SER A 43 11.58 2.67 3.54
N TYR A 44 10.96 2.31 4.67
CA TYR A 44 10.76 3.21 5.80
C TYR A 44 12.06 3.78 6.39
N LYS A 45 13.21 3.13 6.13
CA LYS A 45 14.53 3.53 6.64
C LYS A 45 15.21 4.62 5.81
N LYS A 46 14.84 4.76 4.55
CA LYS A 46 15.53 5.64 3.60
C LYS A 46 14.93 7.03 3.60
N LEU A 47 15.74 8.03 3.28
CA LEU A 47 15.24 9.36 2.98
C LEU A 47 14.26 9.27 1.81
N ILE A 48 13.04 9.77 2.01
CA ILE A 48 12.01 9.82 0.98
C ILE A 48 11.98 11.24 0.45
N ASN A 49 12.16 11.38 -0.85
CA ASN A 49 11.97 12.65 -1.53
C ASN A 49 10.58 12.65 -2.18
N PHE A 50 9.62 13.23 -1.48
CA PHE A 50 8.23 13.29 -1.90
C PHE A 50 8.06 14.25 -3.07
N LYS A 51 7.58 13.71 -4.19
CA LYS A 51 7.26 14.47 -5.39
C LYS A 51 5.78 14.34 -5.70
N ILE A 52 5.10 15.46 -5.84
CA ILE A 52 3.66 15.46 -6.15
C ILE A 52 3.41 14.80 -7.51
N SER A 53 4.35 14.92 -8.44
CA SER A 53 4.26 14.29 -9.77
C SER A 53 4.17 12.76 -9.72
N GLU A 54 4.72 12.11 -8.69
CA GLU A 54 4.61 10.65 -8.52
C GLU A 54 3.22 10.23 -8.08
N LEU A 55 2.47 11.09 -7.38
CA LEU A 55 1.11 10.78 -6.94
C LEU A 55 0.18 10.52 -8.13
N ASN A 56 0.35 11.22 -9.24
CA ASN A 56 -0.44 10.98 -10.46
C ASN A 56 -0.24 9.55 -11.00
N ARG A 57 0.95 8.97 -10.83
CA ARG A 57 1.20 7.57 -11.20
C ARG A 57 0.47 6.62 -10.25
N PHE A 58 0.59 6.85 -8.94
CA PHE A 58 -0.07 6.00 -7.95
C PHE A 58 -1.59 6.13 -7.97
N ASP A 59 -2.11 7.28 -8.41
CA ASP A 59 -3.55 7.49 -8.54
C ASP A 59 -4.14 6.63 -9.66
N ARG A 60 -3.44 6.54 -10.79
CA ARG A 60 -3.81 5.60 -11.88
C ARG A 60 -3.76 4.15 -11.43
N ILE A 61 -2.73 3.77 -10.67
CA ILE A 61 -2.62 2.42 -10.10
C ILE A 61 -3.78 2.16 -9.13
N ASN A 62 -4.11 3.13 -8.27
CA ASN A 62 -5.21 3.04 -7.32
C ASN A 62 -6.57 2.84 -8.03
N ASN A 63 -6.83 3.58 -9.10
CA ASN A 63 -8.05 3.45 -9.89
C ASN A 63 -8.12 2.09 -10.59
N MET A 64 -7.01 1.61 -11.17
CA MET A 64 -6.93 0.26 -11.74
C MET A 64 -7.26 -0.82 -10.69
N ILE A 65 -6.68 -0.73 -9.49
CA ILE A 65 -6.97 -1.67 -8.41
C ILE A 65 -8.45 -1.61 -8.02
N ARG A 66 -9.02 -0.41 -7.89
CA ARG A 66 -10.44 -0.21 -7.58
C ARG A 66 -11.33 -0.91 -8.61
N ASP A 67 -11.06 -0.71 -9.89
CA ASP A 67 -11.85 -1.31 -10.98
C ASP A 67 -11.76 -2.84 -10.95
N LEU A 68 -10.55 -3.39 -10.74
CA LEU A 68 -10.34 -4.84 -10.63
C LEU A 68 -11.08 -5.44 -9.43
N VAL A 69 -11.02 -4.79 -8.27
CA VAL A 69 -11.71 -5.23 -7.05
C VAL A 69 -13.22 -5.22 -7.25
N LEU A 70 -13.77 -4.13 -7.80
CA LEU A 70 -15.20 -3.98 -8.04
C LEU A 70 -15.72 -4.97 -9.11
N SER A 71 -14.88 -5.36 -10.06
CA SER A 71 -15.23 -6.35 -11.09
C SER A 71 -15.19 -7.79 -10.60
N SER A 72 -14.49 -8.06 -9.49
CA SER A 72 -14.52 -9.37 -8.85
C SER A 72 -15.79 -9.50 -8.01
N ASP A 73 -16.49 -10.64 -8.08
CA ASP A 73 -17.67 -10.91 -7.24
C ASP A 73 -17.27 -10.77 -5.75
N TYR A 74 -17.57 -9.60 -5.18
CA TYR A 74 -17.08 -9.16 -3.88
C TYR A 74 -18.19 -9.24 -2.84
N GLU A 75 -18.17 -10.30 -2.03
CA GLU A 75 -18.79 -10.24 -0.70
C GLU A 75 -17.72 -9.79 0.31
N ASN A 76 -18.04 -8.72 1.05
CA ASN A 76 -17.27 -8.27 2.21
C ASN A 76 -17.38 -9.32 3.31
N GLU A 77 -16.66 -10.43 3.22
CA GLU A 77 -16.41 -11.23 4.40
C GLU A 77 -15.38 -10.48 5.24
N ASP A 78 -15.84 -9.95 6.38
CA ASP A 78 -15.00 -9.44 7.47
C ASP A 78 -14.03 -10.54 7.89
N TYR A 79 -12.90 -10.64 7.21
CA TYR A 79 -11.76 -11.37 7.74
C TYR A 79 -11.48 -10.72 9.10
N ASP A 80 -11.18 -11.48 10.13
CA ASP A 80 -10.76 -10.93 11.42
C ASP A 80 -9.27 -11.21 11.55
N ILE A 81 -8.41 -10.19 11.73
CA ILE A 81 -6.96 -10.43 11.83
C ILE A 81 -6.65 -11.22 13.12
N ALA A 82 -7.55 -11.14 14.11
CA ALA A 82 -7.40 -11.77 15.42
C ALA A 82 -7.89 -13.23 15.49
N SER A 83 -8.58 -13.76 14.47
CA SER A 83 -9.11 -15.12 14.51
C SER A 83 -8.20 -16.11 13.78
N GLU A 84 -7.15 -16.56 14.45
CA GLU A 84 -6.35 -17.75 14.07
C GLU A 84 -7.15 -19.08 14.06
N LYS A 85 -8.49 -19.04 14.13
CA LYS A 85 -9.35 -20.22 14.30
C LYS A 85 -10.41 -20.39 13.23
N VAL A 86 -10.09 -20.04 11.98
CA VAL A 86 -10.85 -20.56 10.85
C VAL A 86 -9.93 -21.50 10.08
N ASN A 87 -10.35 -22.76 10.02
CA ASN A 87 -9.67 -23.86 9.34
C ASN A 87 -9.67 -23.60 7.83
N TYR A 88 -8.81 -22.70 7.37
CA TYR A 88 -8.62 -22.40 5.96
C TYR A 88 -7.67 -23.43 5.33
N PRO A 89 -7.85 -23.77 4.04
CA PRO A 89 -6.85 -24.54 3.29
C PRO A 89 -5.48 -23.85 3.41
N LYS A 90 -4.40 -24.66 3.40
CA LYS A 90 -3.01 -24.21 3.53
C LYS A 90 -2.81 -22.83 2.90
N GLU A 91 -2.31 -21.89 3.70
CA GLU A 91 -1.93 -20.56 3.23
C GLU A 91 -1.08 -20.67 1.97
N SER A 92 -1.50 -19.97 0.89
CA SER A 92 -0.83 -20.06 -0.40
C SER A 92 0.59 -19.52 -0.30
N ASP A 93 1.50 -20.06 -1.12
CA ASP A 93 2.90 -19.65 -1.11
C ASP A 93 3.07 -18.17 -1.44
N THR A 94 2.14 -17.59 -2.21
CA THR A 94 2.08 -16.15 -2.49
C THR A 94 1.86 -15.31 -1.23
N ILE A 95 0.93 -15.70 -0.35
CA ILE A 95 0.69 -14.98 0.90
C ILE A 95 1.84 -15.16 1.89
N LYS A 96 2.42 -16.36 1.97
CA LYS A 96 3.62 -16.57 2.80
C LYS A 96 4.76 -15.67 2.36
N LYS A 97 5.06 -15.66 1.06
CA LYS A 97 6.08 -14.78 0.49
C LYS A 97 5.81 -13.30 0.76
N PHE A 98 4.54 -12.88 0.71
CA PHE A 98 4.15 -11.53 1.09
C PHE A 98 4.42 -11.24 2.56
N LYS A 99 4.04 -12.16 3.47
CA LYS A 99 4.34 -12.03 4.91
C LYS A 99 5.84 -12.03 5.17
N ASP A 100 6.62 -12.86 4.49
CA ASP A 100 8.08 -12.89 4.60
C ASP A 100 8.69 -11.52 4.27
N TYR A 101 8.20 -10.81 3.24
CA TYR A 101 8.64 -9.43 2.97
C TYR A 101 8.27 -8.45 4.09
N ILE A 102 7.13 -8.63 4.75
CA ILE A 102 6.72 -7.76 5.86
C ILE A 102 7.53 -8.08 7.13
N GLU A 103 7.77 -9.36 7.42
CA GLU A 103 8.53 -9.83 8.57
C GLU A 103 10.03 -9.56 8.43
N ASP A 104 10.55 -9.58 7.20
CA ASP A 104 11.90 -9.13 6.86
C ASP A 104 11.96 -7.60 6.82
N ASP A 105 12.00 -7.01 8.02
CA ASP A 105 12.25 -5.58 8.21
C ASP A 105 11.30 -4.66 7.42
N LEU A 106 10.02 -5.01 7.34
CA LEU A 106 8.99 -4.22 6.65
C LEU A 106 9.42 -3.82 5.23
N ASP A 107 9.84 -4.78 4.41
CA ASP A 107 10.17 -4.59 2.99
C ASP A 107 8.89 -4.35 2.16
N THR A 108 8.24 -3.21 2.45
CA THR A 108 7.04 -2.77 1.77
C THR A 108 7.24 -2.55 0.26
N PRO A 109 8.42 -2.15 -0.27
CA PRO A 109 8.60 -2.07 -1.72
C PRO A 109 8.43 -3.41 -2.43
N ASN A 110 9.03 -4.49 -1.90
CA ASN A 110 8.90 -5.82 -2.49
C ASN A 110 7.52 -6.43 -2.21
N ALA A 111 6.96 -6.22 -1.02
CA ALA A 111 5.59 -6.61 -0.71
C ALA A 111 4.57 -5.91 -1.63
N LEU A 112 4.76 -4.61 -1.91
CA LEU A 112 3.91 -3.84 -2.81
C LEU A 112 4.00 -4.37 -4.24
N ARG A 113 5.20 -4.69 -4.72
CA ARG A 113 5.38 -5.30 -6.05
C ARG A 113 4.61 -6.61 -6.16
N LEU A 114 4.77 -7.52 -5.19
CA LEU A 114 4.06 -8.79 -5.17
C LEU A 114 2.54 -8.59 -5.12
N PHE A 115 2.06 -7.61 -4.35
CA PHE A 115 0.66 -7.25 -4.30
C PHE A 115 0.13 -6.77 -5.67
N LEU A 116 0.85 -5.88 -6.34
CA LEU A 116 0.46 -5.36 -7.66
C LEU A 116 0.44 -6.47 -8.73
N ASP A 117 1.38 -7.41 -8.67
CA ASP A 117 1.37 -8.58 -9.55
C ASP A 117 0.12 -9.44 -9.24
N THR A 118 -0.14 -9.73 -7.96
CA THR A 118 -1.25 -10.58 -7.51
C THR A 118 -2.63 -10.01 -7.84
N VAL A 119 -2.84 -8.69 -7.68
CA VAL A 119 -4.16 -8.07 -7.93
C VAL A 119 -4.55 -8.04 -9.40
N THR A 120 -3.58 -8.15 -10.30
CA THR A 120 -3.84 -8.24 -11.75
C THR A 120 -4.26 -9.64 -12.20
N GLU A 121 -4.06 -10.65 -11.34
CA GLU A 121 -4.44 -12.04 -11.58
C GLU A 121 -5.83 -12.31 -11.01
N VAL A 122 -6.82 -12.51 -11.89
CA VAL A 122 -8.24 -12.68 -11.52
C VAL A 122 -8.46 -13.87 -10.58
N ASP A 123 -7.73 -14.96 -10.79
CA ASP A 123 -7.76 -16.19 -9.99
C ASP A 123 -7.15 -16.02 -8.60
N LYS A 124 -6.32 -15.00 -8.38
CA LYS A 124 -5.65 -14.70 -7.10
C LYS A 124 -6.25 -13.51 -6.36
N MET A 125 -7.46 -13.11 -6.73
CA MET A 125 -8.10 -11.96 -6.11
C MET A 125 -8.32 -12.15 -4.60
N ASN A 126 -8.54 -13.38 -4.13
CA ASN A 126 -8.67 -13.68 -2.69
C ASN A 126 -7.36 -13.44 -1.93
N GLU A 127 -6.20 -13.78 -2.52
CA GLU A 127 -4.90 -13.45 -1.99
C GLU A 127 -4.67 -11.93 -1.99
N ALA A 128 -4.98 -11.26 -3.10
CA ALA A 128 -4.87 -9.81 -3.20
C ALA A 128 -5.68 -9.10 -2.10
N LYS A 129 -6.92 -9.57 -1.81
CA LYS A 129 -7.75 -9.06 -0.71
C LYS A 129 -7.08 -9.20 0.66
N LYS A 130 -6.45 -10.36 0.94
CA LYS A 130 -5.70 -10.56 2.20
C LYS A 130 -4.53 -9.57 2.31
N MET A 131 -3.79 -9.35 1.23
CA MET A 131 -2.71 -8.36 1.18
C MET A 131 -3.22 -6.92 1.36
N MET A 132 -4.32 -6.55 0.70
CA MET A 132 -4.96 -5.23 0.85
C MET A 132 -5.27 -4.93 2.31
N LYS A 133 -5.81 -5.92 3.03
CA LYS A 133 -6.14 -5.78 4.43
C LYS A 133 -4.90 -5.55 5.31
N ILE A 134 -3.81 -6.27 5.06
CA ILE A 134 -2.53 -6.06 5.76
C ILE A 134 -1.98 -4.65 5.48
N PHE A 135 -2.05 -4.19 4.24
CA PHE A 135 -1.69 -2.81 3.87
C PHE A 135 -2.71 -1.75 4.32
N GLY A 136 -3.86 -2.15 4.86
CA GLY A 136 -4.93 -1.25 5.26
C GLY A 136 -5.52 -0.45 4.08
N LEU A 137 -5.47 -1.00 2.87
CA LEU A 137 -6.13 -0.45 1.68
C LEU A 137 -7.62 -0.78 1.76
N ARG A 138 -8.47 0.19 1.41
CA ARG A 138 -9.94 0.03 1.44
C ARG A 138 -10.51 0.44 0.10
N TYR A 139 -11.11 -0.50 -0.62
CA TYR A 139 -11.65 -0.30 -1.96
C TYR A 139 -13.17 -0.39 -1.97
#